data_AF-A0A942P0Q7-F1
#
_entry.id   AF-A0A942P0Q7-F1
#
_cell.length_a   1.000
_cell.length_b   1.000
_cell.length_c   1.000
_cell.angle_alpha   90.00
_cell.angle_beta   90.00
_cell.angle_gamma   90.00
#
_symmetry.space_group_name_H-M   'P 1'
#
loop_
_entity.id
_entity.type
_entity.pdbx_description
1 polymer ?
#
loop_
_entity_poly.entity_id
_entity_poly.type
_entity_poly.pdbx_seq_one_letter_code
_entity_poly.pdbx_strand_id
1 'polypeptide(L)' 'MQTKKGLSFFGIIVALIVGAALYREYDPAAGAFKNTGLAIIYFITFVFAVFLLIRGYSKRTEK' A
#
# COMPACT_ATOMS: atom_id res chain seq x y z
N MET A 1 19.11 6.14 -20.06
CA MET A 1 18.07 7.04 -19.52
C MET A 1 17.13 6.27 -18.59
N GLN A 2 16.97 6.80 -17.37
CA GLN A 2 15.94 6.54 -16.35
C GLN A 2 15.84 5.14 -15.71
N THR A 3 16.59 4.99 -14.61
CA THR A 3 16.22 4.56 -13.24
C THR A 3 14.73 4.26 -12.91
N LYS A 4 13.97 3.55 -13.73
CA LYS A 4 12.57 3.17 -13.44
C LYS A 4 12.43 1.94 -12.50
N LYS A 5 13.49 1.52 -11.80
CA LYS A 5 13.43 0.44 -10.78
C LYS A 5 13.09 0.97 -9.37
N GLY A 6 13.48 2.22 -9.04
CA GLY A 6 13.30 2.78 -7.69
C GLY A 6 11.84 2.99 -7.29
N LEU A 7 10.97 3.33 -8.24
CA LEU A 7 9.55 3.62 -7.94
C LEU A 7 8.79 2.37 -7.47
N SER A 8 9.13 1.19 -8.00
CA SER A 8 8.51 -0.07 -7.58
C SER A 8 8.98 -0.49 -6.19
N PHE A 9 10.25 -0.22 -5.84
CA PHE A 9 10.80 -0.56 -4.52
C PHE A 9 10.16 0.28 -3.41
N PHE A 10 10.04 1.60 -3.63
CA PHE A 10 9.34 2.48 -2.69
C PHE A 10 7.86 2.09 -2.54
N GLY A 11 7.17 1.76 -3.63
CA GLY A 11 5.77 1.29 -3.58
C GLY A 11 5.58 0.02 -2.75
N ILE A 12 6.51 -0.95 -2.85
CA ILE A 12 6.49 -2.18 -2.05
C ILE A 12 6.70 -1.88 -0.57
N ILE A 13 7.68 -1.03 -0.23
CA ILE A 13 7.96 -0.66 1.16
C ILE A 13 6.76 0.06 1.78
N VAL A 14 6.16 1.02 1.07
CA VAL A 14 4.97 1.73 1.53
C VAL A 14 3.81 0.75 1.73
N ALA A 15 3.57 -0.16 0.79
CA ALA A 15 2.52 -1.16 0.92
C ALA A 15 2.74 -2.09 2.14
N LEU A 16 3.99 -2.52 2.40
CA LEU A 16 4.31 -3.34 3.57
C LEU A 16 4.11 -2.60 4.89
N ILE A 17 4.60 -1.35 5.00
CA ILE A 17 4.46 -0.55 6.22
C ILE A 17 2.99 -0.22 6.49
N VAL A 18 2.26 0.23 5.47
CA VAL A 18 0.84 0.59 5.59
C VAL A 18 -0.01 -0.65 5.89
N GLY A 19 0.26 -1.78 5.23
CA GLY A 19 -0.40 -3.04 5.51
C GLY A 19 -0.17 -3.52 6.95
N ALA A 20 1.07 -3.46 7.43
CA ALA A 20 1.41 -3.80 8.81
C ALA A 20 0.76 -2.84 9.84
N ALA A 21 0.71 -1.54 9.54
CA ALA A 21 0.03 -0.55 10.38
C ALA A 21 -1.49 -0.81 10.44
N LEU A 22 -2.11 -1.14 9.31
CA LEU A 22 -3.53 -1.49 9.23
C LEU A 22 -3.84 -2.73 10.07
N TYR A 23 -2.98 -3.76 9.98
CA TYR A 23 -3.14 -5.02 10.72
C TYR A 23 -2.95 -4.81 12.24
N ARG A 24 -2.14 -3.83 12.64
CA ARG A 24 -1.89 -3.48 14.04
C ARG A 24 -2.98 -2.58 14.64
N GLU A 25 -3.61 -1.75 13.82
CA GLU A 25 -4.78 -0.93 14.18
C GLU A 25 -6.08 -1.75 14.24
N TYR A 26 -6.11 -2.88 13.55
CA TYR A 26 -7.20 -3.85 13.62
C TYR A 26 -7.17 -4.54 14.97
N ASP A 27 -8.14 -4.23 15.83
CA ASP A 27 -8.32 -4.91 17.11
C ASP A 27 -9.29 -6.08 16.92
N PRO A 28 -8.79 -7.33 16.81
CA PRO A 28 -9.65 -8.49 16.62
C PRO A 28 -10.51 -8.80 17.85
N ALA A 29 -10.20 -8.23 19.02
CA ALA A 29 -10.97 -8.42 20.24
C ALA A 29 -12.19 -7.48 20.30
N ALA A 30 -12.06 -6.25 19.80
CA ALA A 30 -13.16 -5.29 19.73
C ALA A 30 -14.00 -5.41 18.43
N GLY A 31 -13.50 -6.10 17.40
CA GLY A 31 -14.12 -6.15 16.08
C GLY A 31 -14.14 -4.79 15.35
N ALA A 32 -13.35 -3.84 15.84
CA ALA A 32 -13.32 -2.47 15.35
C ALA A 32 -11.87 -1.96 15.28
N PHE A 33 -11.61 -1.07 14.33
CA PHE A 33 -10.34 -0.36 14.27
C PHE A 33 -10.28 0.64 15.41
N LYS A 34 -9.18 0.62 16.16
CA LYS A 34 -8.99 1.50 17.32
C LYS A 34 -9.10 2.97 16.92
N ASN A 35 -8.58 3.32 15.73
CA ASN A 35 -8.81 4.60 15.08
C ASN A 35 -9.39 4.39 13.67
N THR A 36 -10.71 4.30 13.56
CA THR A 36 -11.43 4.14 12.28
C THR A 36 -10.97 5.14 11.20
N GLY A 37 -10.70 6.39 11.58
CA GLY A 37 -10.20 7.41 10.65
C GLY A 37 -8.81 7.09 10.07
N LEU A 38 -7.87 6.64 10.90
CA LEU A 38 -6.53 6.24 10.45
C LEU A 38 -6.59 4.98 9.59
N ALA A 39 -7.43 4.01 9.98
CA ALA A 39 -7.63 2.79 9.20
C ALA A 39 -8.13 3.09 7.78
N ILE A 40 -9.08 4.01 7.61
CA ILE A 40 -9.56 4.41 6.29
C ILE A 40 -8.44 5.03 5.45
N ILE A 41 -7.65 5.95 6.02
CA ILE A 41 -6.54 6.61 5.32
C ILE A 41 -5.48 5.58 4.89
N TYR A 42 -5.12 4.66 5.79
CA TYR A 42 -4.18 3.58 5.49
C TYR A 42 -4.74 2.64 4.42
N PHE A 43 -6.02 2.29 4.47
CA PHE A 43 -6.64 1.43 3.47
C PHE A 43 -6.63 2.07 2.08
N ILE A 44 -7.04 3.35 1.97
CA ILE A 44 -7.01 4.10 0.71
C ILE A 44 -5.57 4.19 0.19
N THR A 45 -4.61 4.49 1.06
CA THR A 45 -3.19 4.58 0.69
C THR A 45 -2.65 3.23 0.21
N PHE A 46 -3.03 2.13 0.86
CA PHE A 46 -2.64 0.78 0.47
C PHE A 46 -3.18 0.40 -0.91
N VAL A 47 -4.50 0.60 -1.13
CA VAL A 47 -5.14 0.33 -2.43
C VAL A 47 -4.50 1.19 -3.52
N PHE A 48 -4.24 2.46 -3.25
CA PHE A 48 -3.60 3.36 -4.21
C PHE A 48 -2.17 2.95 -4.54
N ALA A 49 -1.37 2.56 -3.54
CA ALA A 49 -0.01 2.07 -3.72
C ALA A 49 0.01 0.77 -4.55
N VAL A 50 -0.86 -0.19 -4.22
CA VAL A 50 -1.01 -1.45 -4.99
C VAL A 50 -1.48 -1.17 -6.41
N PHE A 51 -2.43 -0.25 -6.59
CA PHE A 51 -2.92 0.14 -7.91
C PHE A 51 -1.82 0.77 -8.78
N LEU A 52 -1.04 1.71 -8.23
CA LEU A 52 0.11 2.30 -8.90
C LEU A 52 1.16 1.25 -9.24
N LEU A 53 1.36 0.27 -8.35
CA LEU A 53 2.33 -0.80 -8.57
C LEU A 53 1.91 -1.73 -9.72
N ILE A 54 0.64 -2.18 -9.72
CA ILE A 54 0.08 -3.04 -10.78
C ILE A 54 0.05 -2.28 -12.12
N ARG A 55 -0.45 -1.04 -12.12
CA ARG A 55 -0.51 -0.20 -13.33
C ARG A 55 0.87 0.14 -13.87
N GLY A 56 1.84 0.36 -12.98
CA GLY A 56 3.25 0.56 -13.33
C GLY A 56 3.92 -0.70 -13.88
N TYR A 57 3.56 -1.88 -13.38
CA TYR A 57 4.06 -3.17 -13.88
C TYR A 57 3.50 -3.49 -15.28
N SER A 58 2.21 -3.25 -15.52
CA SER A 58 1.55 -3.53 -16.80
C SER A 58 2.14 -2.71 -17.95
N LYS A 59 2.56 -1.46 -17.71
CA LYS A 59 3.28 -0.63 -18.71
C LYS A 59 4.72 -1.08 -18.98
N ARG A 60 5.26 -1.99 -18.15
CA ARG A 60 6.65 -2.48 -18.23
C ARG A 60 6.77 -3.75 -19.05
N THR A 61 5.71 -4.54 -19.15
CA THR A 61 5.65 -5.81 -19.91
C THR A 61 5.49 -5.59 -21.42
N GLU A 62 5.22 -4.36 -21.87
CA GLU A 62 5.08 -4.03 -23.30
C GLU A 62 6.38 -3.52 -23.96
N LYS A 63 7.55 -3.65 -23.30
CA LYS A 63 8.85 -3.29 -23.89
C LYS A 63 9.92 -4.35 -23.71
#